data_AF-A0A920NID4-F1
#
_entry.id   AF-A0A920NID4-F1
#
_cell.length_a   1.000
_cell.length_b   1.000
_cell.length_c   1.000
_cell.angle_alpha   90.00
_cell.angle_beta   90.00
_cell.angle_gamma   90.00
#
_symmetry.space_group_name_H-M   'P 1'
#
loop_
_entity.id
_entity.type
_entity.pdbx_description
1 polymer ?
#
loop_
_entity_poly.entity_id
_entity_poly.type
_entity_poly.pdbx_seq_one_letter_code
_entity_poly.pdbx_strand_id
1 'polypeptide(L)'
;MSWELECKKISEGIRLRVLEHTIKHGGYLSQACSSAEIFSILYNKLMRLGPSVGRFLPDSFQGTPSKNNPSKHIGMLYNGAKNPNLDRFFLSPSHYALTLYATLIETKRLNEKSLNQFNIDGSVLEMIGSEHSPGHETNGGSFGQTISQAAGVAWARRWKKEKGLVWLFLSDGEFQEGQTWEALMSMAFHKISNIKIVVDVNGQQVDGRTTDVMNLEPFLKKVSSFGACVKQVDGHNLRALNNAFETFHEDKPLVVLAKTSPYKGMDILEGRYPFLHYVRFKDKNERNDFKNFFKENEIKKIVIYKIF
;
A
#
# COMPACT_ATOMS: atom_id res chain seq x y z
N MET A 1 -1.77 5.64 24.57
CA MET A 1 -0.89 4.70 23.84
C MET A 1 -0.06 5.50 22.85
N SER A 2 1.25 5.29 22.70
CA SER A 2 2.04 6.05 21.72
C SER A 2 1.61 5.69 20.30
N TRP A 3 1.70 6.63 19.36
CA TRP A 3 1.35 6.39 17.96
C TRP A 3 2.18 5.24 17.35
N GLU A 4 3.42 5.06 17.81
CA GLU A 4 4.29 3.95 17.39
C GLU A 4 3.74 2.59 17.81
N LEU A 5 3.24 2.47 19.04
CA LEU A 5 2.68 1.21 19.52
C LEU A 5 1.40 0.86 18.74
N GLU A 6 0.57 1.86 18.42
CA GLU A 6 -0.62 1.65 17.59
C GLU A 6 -0.24 1.24 16.14
N CYS A 7 0.75 1.91 15.53
CA CYS A 7 1.27 1.50 14.23
C CYS A 7 1.84 0.07 14.24
N LYS A 8 2.52 -0.34 15.32
CA LYS A 8 3.01 -1.72 15.47
C LYS A 8 1.87 -2.73 15.52
N LYS A 9 0.84 -2.48 16.35
CA LYS A 9 -0.38 -3.30 16.41
C LYS A 9 -1.03 -3.48 15.04
N ILE A 10 -1.22 -2.37 14.32
CA ILE A 10 -1.80 -2.37 12.98
C ILE A 10 -0.92 -3.17 12.01
N SER A 11 0.40 -2.95 12.02
CA SER A 11 1.32 -3.65 11.11
C SER A 11 1.36 -5.17 11.34
N GLU A 12 1.31 -5.62 12.59
CA GLU A 12 1.23 -7.04 12.94
C GLU A 12 -0.13 -7.63 12.54
N GLY A 13 -1.21 -6.88 12.73
CA GLY A 13 -2.55 -7.29 12.31
C GLY A 13 -2.68 -7.41 10.79
N ILE A 14 -2.11 -6.49 10.02
CA ILE A 14 -2.05 -6.56 8.56
C ILE A 14 -1.40 -7.88 8.15
N ARG A 15 -0.19 -8.15 8.65
CA ARG A 15 0.57 -9.37 8.37
C ARG A 15 -0.23 -10.64 8.67
N LEU A 16 -0.81 -10.74 9.87
CA LEU A 16 -1.53 -11.94 10.28
C LEU A 16 -2.79 -12.19 9.45
N ARG A 17 -3.55 -11.15 9.10
CA ARG A 17 -4.73 -11.30 8.24
C ARG A 17 -4.37 -11.77 6.84
N VAL A 18 -3.31 -11.18 6.25
CA VAL A 18 -2.84 -11.62 4.92
C VAL A 18 -2.30 -13.05 4.98
N LEU A 19 -1.59 -13.42 6.05
CA LEU A 19 -1.15 -14.79 6.27
C LEU A 19 -2.32 -15.77 6.37
N GLU A 20 -3.34 -15.46 7.19
CA GLU A 20 -4.51 -16.32 7.35
C GLU A 20 -5.21 -16.59 6.01
N HIS A 21 -5.39 -15.53 5.21
CA HIS A 21 -5.94 -15.64 3.87
C HIS A 21 -5.04 -16.49 2.96
N THR A 22 -3.74 -16.21 2.97
CA THR A 22 -2.74 -16.92 2.14
C THR A 22 -2.73 -18.41 2.45
N ILE A 23 -2.81 -18.82 3.72
CA ILE A 23 -2.88 -20.24 4.14
C ILE A 23 -4.03 -21.00 3.46
N LYS A 24 -5.15 -20.33 3.22
CA LYS A 24 -6.36 -20.91 2.62
C LYS A 24 -6.24 -20.95 1.08
N HIS A 25 -5.82 -19.84 0.46
CA HIS A 25 -5.99 -19.62 -0.98
C HIS A 25 -4.68 -19.39 -1.77
N GLY A 26 -3.54 -19.22 -1.11
CA GLY A 26 -2.37 -18.56 -1.67
C GLY A 26 -2.56 -17.03 -1.72
N GLY A 27 -1.51 -16.28 -2.04
CA GLY A 27 -1.63 -14.82 -2.11
C GLY A 27 -0.33 -14.02 -2.12
N TYR A 28 -0.49 -12.71 -2.24
CA TYR A 28 0.55 -11.68 -2.19
C TYR A 28 1.02 -11.40 -0.75
N LEU A 29 1.56 -12.43 -0.08
CA LEU A 29 1.95 -12.34 1.33
C LEU A 29 3.20 -11.48 1.56
N SER A 30 4.15 -11.51 0.63
CA SER A 30 5.40 -10.77 0.77
C SER A 30 5.20 -9.25 0.72
N GLN A 31 4.21 -8.81 -0.06
CA GLN A 31 3.76 -7.42 -0.14
C GLN A 31 3.24 -6.92 1.22
N ALA A 32 2.54 -7.77 1.98
CA ALA A 32 2.13 -7.43 3.35
C ALA A 32 3.33 -7.36 4.30
N CYS A 33 4.29 -8.27 4.16
CA CYS A 33 5.48 -8.29 4.99
C CYS A 33 6.34 -7.03 4.79
N SER A 34 6.60 -6.65 3.54
CA SER A 34 7.43 -5.48 3.21
C SER A 34 6.79 -4.17 3.64
N SER A 35 5.48 -4.01 3.45
CA SER A 35 4.83 -2.70 3.50
C SER A 35 3.96 -2.42 4.72
N ALA A 36 3.79 -3.37 5.65
CA ALA A 36 2.87 -3.19 6.78
C ALA A 36 3.17 -1.99 7.69
N GLU A 37 4.45 -1.65 7.97
CA GLU A 37 4.78 -0.42 8.71
C GLU A 37 4.46 0.86 7.91
N ILE A 38 4.65 0.82 6.59
CA ILE A 38 4.33 1.94 5.70
C ILE A 38 2.82 2.20 5.72
N PHE A 39 2.01 1.16 5.49
CA PHE A 39 0.56 1.27 5.56
C PHE A 39 0.07 1.71 6.95
N SER A 40 0.64 1.14 8.01
CA SER A 40 0.21 1.47 9.37
C SER A 40 0.48 2.93 9.71
N ILE A 41 1.67 3.47 9.41
CA ILE A 41 1.98 4.86 9.70
C ILE A 41 1.22 5.83 8.80
N LEU A 42 0.98 5.48 7.54
CA LEU A 42 0.17 6.30 6.63
C LEU A 42 -1.26 6.46 7.16
N TYR A 43 -1.94 5.36 7.49
CA TYR A 43 -3.34 5.39 7.92
C TYR A 43 -3.56 5.83 9.36
N ASN A 44 -2.58 5.61 10.24
CA ASN A 44 -2.73 5.91 11.67
C ASN A 44 -2.21 7.30 12.07
N LYS A 45 -1.25 7.86 11.30
CA LYS A 45 -0.54 9.08 11.72
C LYS A 45 -0.38 10.13 10.62
N LEU A 46 0.13 9.75 9.44
CA LEU A 46 0.62 10.73 8.48
C LEU A 46 -0.48 11.36 7.63
N MET A 47 -1.45 10.57 7.18
CA MET A 47 -2.50 11.06 6.30
C MET A 47 -3.61 11.74 7.09
N ARG A 48 -4.02 12.93 6.64
CA ARG A 48 -5.22 13.60 7.14
C ARG A 48 -6.46 13.07 6.41
N LEU A 49 -6.88 11.86 6.79
CA LEU A 49 -8.10 11.24 6.27
C LEU A 49 -9.34 11.65 7.06
N GLY A 50 -10.49 11.70 6.38
CA GLY A 50 -11.78 11.84 7.04
C GLY A 50 -12.28 10.50 7.62
N PRO A 51 -13.40 10.51 8.35
CA PRO A 51 -14.14 9.27 8.64
C PRO A 51 -14.44 8.54 7.34
N SER A 52 -14.31 7.21 7.35
CA SER A 52 -14.73 6.40 6.21
C SER A 52 -16.22 6.62 5.97
N VAL A 53 -16.58 6.88 4.71
CA VAL A 53 -17.98 6.91 4.24
C VAL A 53 -18.23 5.80 3.22
N GLY A 54 -17.28 4.87 3.08
CA GLY A 54 -17.47 3.61 2.38
C GLY A 54 -18.41 2.69 3.14
N ARG A 55 -18.98 1.70 2.45
CA ARG A 55 -19.84 0.69 3.10
C ARG A 55 -18.95 -0.16 4.02
N PHE A 56 -19.25 -0.16 5.32
CA PHE A 56 -18.42 -0.88 6.29
C PHE A 56 -18.35 -2.37 5.97
N LEU A 57 -19.47 -2.99 5.60
CA LEU A 57 -19.53 -4.30 4.96
C LEU A 57 -20.03 -4.10 3.53
N PRO A 58 -19.20 -4.32 2.50
CA PRO A 58 -19.61 -4.08 1.12
C PRO A 58 -20.59 -5.14 0.63
N ASP A 59 -21.62 -4.71 -0.11
CA ASP A 59 -22.47 -5.64 -0.85
C ASP A 59 -21.80 -6.11 -2.14
N SER A 60 -22.31 -7.20 -2.72
CA SER A 60 -21.86 -7.69 -4.02
C SER A 60 -22.02 -6.63 -5.11
N PHE A 61 -21.06 -6.62 -6.04
CA PHE A 61 -21.07 -5.85 -7.26
C PHE A 61 -22.32 -6.17 -8.09
N GLN A 62 -23.16 -5.17 -8.31
CA GLN A 62 -24.45 -5.31 -9.00
C GLN A 62 -24.35 -5.12 -10.53
N GLY A 63 -23.13 -5.08 -11.08
CA GLY A 63 -22.86 -4.85 -12.51
C GLY A 63 -22.21 -3.50 -12.80
N THR A 64 -21.80 -3.30 -14.06
CA THR A 64 -21.10 -2.10 -14.51
C THR A 64 -21.94 -0.83 -14.31
N PRO A 65 -21.32 0.30 -13.97
CA PRO A 65 -22.02 1.57 -13.86
C PRO A 65 -22.78 1.93 -15.15
N SER A 66 -24.02 2.35 -15.01
CA SER A 66 -24.84 2.84 -16.12
C SER A 66 -25.86 3.87 -15.63
N LYS A 67 -26.61 4.49 -16.54
CA LYS A 67 -27.71 5.40 -16.18
C LYS A 67 -28.72 4.74 -15.21
N ASN A 68 -28.92 3.43 -15.34
CA ASN A 68 -29.87 2.66 -14.53
C ASN A 68 -29.20 1.91 -13.36
N ASN A 69 -27.87 1.93 -13.30
CA ASN A 69 -27.06 1.37 -12.21
C ASN A 69 -25.95 2.36 -11.85
N PRO A 70 -26.27 3.49 -11.19
CA PRO A 70 -25.24 4.45 -10.82
C PRO A 70 -24.23 3.77 -9.88
N SER A 71 -22.93 3.97 -10.12
CA SER A 71 -21.88 3.30 -9.33
C SER A 71 -22.07 3.57 -7.83
N LYS A 72 -22.44 2.53 -7.08
CA LYS A 72 -22.62 2.60 -5.62
C LYS A 72 -21.34 2.28 -4.85
N HIS A 73 -20.34 1.72 -5.53
CA HIS A 73 -19.08 1.28 -4.94
C HIS A 73 -17.97 2.19 -5.45
N ILE A 74 -17.52 3.08 -4.57
CA ILE A 74 -16.47 4.02 -4.87
C ILE A 74 -15.39 3.82 -3.81
N GLY A 75 -14.29 3.18 -4.20
CA GLY A 75 -13.19 2.76 -3.33
C GLY A 75 -12.58 3.89 -2.52
N MET A 76 -12.51 5.06 -3.15
CA MET A 76 -11.94 6.27 -2.59
C MET A 76 -12.67 6.73 -1.31
N LEU A 77 -13.93 6.32 -1.09
CA LEU A 77 -14.76 6.72 0.06
C LEU A 77 -14.32 6.08 1.38
N TYR A 78 -13.56 4.98 1.33
CA TYR A 78 -12.99 4.35 2.52
C TYR A 78 -11.89 5.22 3.15
N ASN A 79 -11.26 6.08 2.35
CA ASN A 79 -10.33 7.11 2.78
C ASN A 79 -11.03 8.42 3.20
N GLY A 80 -12.37 8.46 3.11
CA GLY A 80 -13.22 9.59 3.47
C GLY A 80 -13.82 10.32 2.26
N ALA A 81 -14.84 11.13 2.53
CA ALA A 81 -15.53 11.93 1.52
C ALA A 81 -14.60 12.88 0.76
N LYS A 82 -14.97 13.25 -0.47
CA LYS A 82 -14.26 14.28 -1.24
C LYS A 82 -14.29 15.59 -0.47
N ASN A 83 -13.11 16.08 -0.09
CA ASN A 83 -12.96 17.32 0.68
C ASN A 83 -11.62 18.00 0.33
N PRO A 84 -11.62 19.31 0.01
CA PRO A 84 -10.42 20.09 -0.29
C PRO A 84 -9.34 20.07 0.81
N ASN A 85 -9.72 19.82 2.05
CA ASN A 85 -8.80 19.79 3.18
C ASN A 85 -8.31 18.37 3.52
N LEU A 86 -8.90 17.31 2.97
CA LEU A 86 -8.50 15.93 3.28
C LEU A 86 -7.50 15.39 2.25
N ASP A 87 -6.62 14.53 2.73
CA ASP A 87 -5.62 13.86 1.89
C ASP A 87 -6.28 12.79 1.01
N ARG A 88 -5.67 12.51 -0.15
CA ARG A 88 -6.05 11.37 -1.02
C ARG A 88 -4.89 10.38 -1.09
N PHE A 89 -5.20 9.09 -1.21
CA PHE A 89 -4.23 8.01 -1.21
C PHE A 89 -4.35 7.17 -2.48
N PHE A 90 -3.28 7.09 -3.25
CA PHE A 90 -3.18 6.30 -4.47
C PHE A 90 -2.26 5.10 -4.22
N LEU A 91 -2.78 3.89 -4.49
CA LEU A 91 -2.01 2.66 -4.49
C LEU A 91 -1.73 2.28 -5.95
N SER A 92 -0.48 2.34 -6.38
CA SER A 92 -0.09 2.02 -7.76
C SER A 92 0.05 0.52 -8.02
N PRO A 93 0.79 -0.26 -7.20
CA PRO A 93 0.86 -1.71 -7.41
C PRO A 93 -0.44 -2.35 -6.90
N SER A 94 -1.50 -2.34 -7.72
CA SER A 94 -2.85 -2.77 -7.32
C SER A 94 -2.96 -4.22 -6.84
N HIS A 95 -1.94 -5.05 -7.04
CA HIS A 95 -1.84 -6.39 -6.44
C HIS A 95 -1.56 -6.36 -4.92
N TYR A 96 -1.21 -5.21 -4.35
CA TYR A 96 -1.16 -4.97 -2.89
C TYR A 96 -2.56 -4.83 -2.27
N ALA A 97 -3.64 -5.04 -3.04
CA ALA A 97 -5.02 -4.88 -2.61
C ALA A 97 -5.34 -5.60 -1.29
N LEU A 98 -4.91 -6.85 -1.13
CA LEU A 98 -5.16 -7.61 0.10
C LEU A 98 -4.50 -6.96 1.34
N THR A 99 -3.28 -6.41 1.19
CA THR A 99 -2.59 -5.64 2.23
C THR A 99 -3.36 -4.37 2.58
N LEU A 100 -3.86 -3.66 1.58
CA LEU A 100 -4.67 -2.46 1.79
C LEU A 100 -6.01 -2.80 2.47
N TYR A 101 -6.70 -3.86 2.05
CA TYR A 101 -7.94 -4.29 2.71
C TYR A 101 -7.69 -4.68 4.17
N ALA A 102 -6.60 -5.40 4.46
CA ALA A 102 -6.18 -5.70 5.83
C ALA A 102 -5.89 -4.42 6.63
N THR A 103 -5.27 -3.41 6.00
CA THR A 103 -5.02 -2.09 6.60
C THR A 103 -6.32 -1.37 6.93
N LEU A 104 -7.30 -1.38 6.02
CA LEU A 104 -8.62 -0.79 6.25
C LEU A 104 -9.36 -1.51 7.39
N ILE A 105 -9.18 -2.82 7.55
CA ILE A 105 -9.76 -3.58 8.67
C ILE A 105 -9.10 -3.19 9.99
N GLU A 106 -7.76 -3.21 10.06
CA GLU A 106 -7.04 -2.85 11.29
C GLU A 106 -7.26 -1.38 11.69
N THR A 107 -7.59 -0.52 10.73
CA THR A 107 -7.94 0.89 10.98
C THR A 107 -9.45 1.14 11.09
N LYS A 108 -10.27 0.07 11.18
CA LYS A 108 -11.73 0.11 11.40
C LYS A 108 -12.53 0.84 10.30
N ARG A 109 -11.99 0.86 9.08
CA ARG A 109 -12.61 1.43 7.87
C ARG A 109 -13.35 0.38 7.03
N LEU A 110 -13.06 -0.90 7.24
CA LEU A 110 -13.65 -2.05 6.55
C LEU A 110 -13.94 -3.17 7.57
N ASN A 111 -15.07 -3.88 7.42
CA ASN A 111 -15.41 -5.00 8.28
C ASN A 111 -14.55 -6.23 7.91
N GLU A 112 -14.03 -6.94 8.91
CA GLU A 112 -13.18 -8.12 8.66
C GLU A 112 -13.87 -9.24 7.89
N LYS A 113 -15.21 -9.38 8.02
CA LYS A 113 -15.99 -10.37 7.28
C LYS A 113 -15.97 -10.11 5.76
N SER A 114 -15.59 -8.91 5.33
CA SER A 114 -15.44 -8.58 3.90
C SER A 114 -14.39 -9.45 3.22
N LEU A 115 -13.36 -9.94 3.93
CA LEU A 115 -12.35 -10.83 3.36
C LEU A 115 -12.92 -12.18 2.91
N ASN A 116 -14.11 -12.57 3.37
CA ASN A 116 -14.82 -13.75 2.86
C ASN A 116 -15.28 -13.56 1.41
N GLN A 117 -15.30 -12.32 0.91
CA GLN A 117 -15.64 -11.99 -0.48
C GLN A 117 -14.39 -11.71 -1.31
N PHE A 118 -13.17 -11.87 -0.78
CA PHE A 118 -11.96 -11.54 -1.52
C PHE A 118 -11.80 -12.43 -2.76
N ASN A 119 -11.65 -11.79 -3.92
CA ASN A 119 -11.42 -12.42 -5.22
C ASN A 119 -12.46 -13.50 -5.58
N ILE A 120 -13.72 -13.26 -5.22
CA ILE A 120 -14.88 -14.06 -5.62
C ILE A 120 -15.69 -13.26 -6.65
N ASP A 121 -16.27 -13.94 -7.64
CA ASP A 121 -17.11 -13.33 -8.66
C ASP A 121 -18.22 -12.45 -8.05
N GLY A 122 -18.38 -11.25 -8.62
CA GLY A 122 -19.34 -10.28 -8.12
C GLY A 122 -18.96 -9.64 -6.78
N SER A 123 -17.73 -9.79 -6.30
CA SER A 123 -17.21 -9.03 -5.16
C SER A 123 -16.61 -7.69 -5.59
N VAL A 124 -16.55 -6.74 -4.65
CA VAL A 124 -15.77 -5.50 -4.82
C VAL A 124 -14.37 -5.59 -4.21
N LEU A 125 -14.02 -6.69 -3.55
CA LEU A 125 -12.67 -6.95 -3.04
C LEU A 125 -11.91 -7.79 -4.06
N GLU A 126 -11.31 -7.14 -5.05
CA GLU A 126 -10.57 -7.81 -6.11
C GLU A 126 -9.12 -8.08 -5.72
N MET A 127 -8.51 -9.12 -6.30
CA MET A 127 -7.09 -9.41 -6.08
C MET A 127 -6.17 -8.34 -6.68
N ILE A 128 -6.56 -7.77 -7.82
CA ILE A 128 -5.96 -6.58 -8.43
C ILE A 128 -7.01 -5.50 -8.35
N GLY A 129 -6.94 -4.64 -7.33
CA GLY A 129 -8.06 -3.74 -7.09
C GLY A 129 -8.16 -2.59 -8.10
N SER A 130 -9.39 -2.11 -8.25
CA SER A 130 -9.85 -1.10 -9.22
C SER A 130 -10.56 0.06 -8.49
N GLU A 131 -11.09 1.09 -9.16
CA GLU A 131 -11.63 2.30 -8.51
C GLU A 131 -12.86 2.04 -7.62
N HIS A 132 -13.57 0.92 -7.81
CA HIS A 132 -14.65 0.48 -6.90
C HIS A 132 -14.14 -0.27 -5.67
N SER A 133 -12.91 -0.77 -5.71
CA SER A 133 -12.32 -1.58 -4.65
C SER A 133 -12.05 -0.76 -3.38
N PRO A 134 -12.34 -1.27 -2.18
CA PRO A 134 -12.14 -0.52 -0.93
C PRO A 134 -10.75 0.11 -0.81
N GLY A 135 -10.71 1.44 -0.62
CA GLY A 135 -9.48 2.22 -0.44
C GLY A 135 -8.77 2.66 -1.72
N HIS A 136 -9.19 2.18 -2.90
CA HIS A 136 -8.59 2.56 -4.17
C HIS A 136 -9.17 3.87 -4.68
N GLU A 137 -8.28 4.82 -5.01
CA GLU A 137 -8.66 6.14 -5.53
C GLU A 137 -9.01 6.12 -7.01
N THR A 138 -8.38 5.22 -7.75
CA THR A 138 -8.44 5.12 -9.20
C THR A 138 -8.19 3.68 -9.64
N ASN A 139 -8.38 3.43 -10.93
CA ASN A 139 -7.91 2.22 -11.57
C ASN A 139 -6.39 2.19 -11.64
N GLY A 140 -5.83 1.09 -11.16
CA GLY A 140 -4.40 0.77 -11.28
C GLY A 140 -4.20 -0.59 -11.94
N GLY A 141 -3.10 -1.26 -11.60
CA GLY A 141 -2.76 -2.60 -12.09
C GLY A 141 -1.79 -2.60 -13.27
N SER A 142 -1.83 -1.57 -14.12
CA SER A 142 -0.74 -1.28 -15.06
C SER A 142 0.28 -0.36 -14.38
N PHE A 143 1.48 -0.88 -14.17
CA PHE A 143 2.59 -0.14 -13.53
C PHE A 143 2.91 1.16 -14.29
N GLY A 144 3.40 2.16 -13.56
CA GLY A 144 3.78 3.46 -14.13
C GLY A 144 2.61 4.40 -14.44
N GLN A 145 1.36 3.94 -14.46
CA GLN A 145 0.21 4.81 -14.79
C GLN A 145 -0.27 5.66 -13.61
N THR A 146 -0.39 5.07 -12.42
CA THR A 146 -0.99 5.75 -11.26
C THR A 146 -0.16 6.94 -10.79
N ILE A 147 1.18 6.93 -10.94
CA ILE A 147 2.04 8.08 -10.63
C ILE A 147 1.68 9.31 -11.49
N SER A 148 1.40 9.12 -12.77
CA SER A 148 0.96 10.20 -13.66
C SER A 148 -0.42 10.74 -13.26
N GLN A 149 -1.35 9.85 -12.92
CA GLN A 149 -2.68 10.24 -12.45
C GLN A 149 -2.63 11.01 -11.12
N ALA A 150 -1.85 10.52 -10.15
CA ALA A 150 -1.65 11.16 -8.85
C ALA A 150 -0.97 12.53 -9.00
N ALA A 151 0.01 12.66 -9.89
CA ALA A 151 0.64 13.93 -10.22
C ALA A 151 -0.36 14.93 -10.81
N GLY A 152 -1.21 14.49 -11.75
CA GLY A 152 -2.27 15.32 -12.34
C GLY A 152 -3.28 15.80 -11.29
N VAL A 153 -3.69 14.92 -10.37
CA VAL A 153 -4.58 15.29 -9.26
C VAL A 153 -3.89 16.29 -8.33
N ALA A 154 -2.64 16.06 -7.93
CA ALA A 154 -1.89 16.99 -7.09
C ALA A 154 -1.75 18.37 -7.76
N TRP A 155 -1.48 18.40 -9.07
CA TRP A 155 -1.41 19.62 -9.84
C TRP A 155 -2.74 20.39 -9.83
N ALA A 156 -3.85 19.71 -10.12
CA ALA A 156 -5.17 20.31 -10.11
C ALA A 156 -5.54 20.88 -8.73
N ARG A 157 -5.19 20.18 -7.64
CA ARG A 157 -5.42 20.64 -6.25
C ARG A 157 -4.67 21.93 -5.95
N ARG A 158 -3.44 22.07 -6.44
CA ARG A 158 -2.63 23.29 -6.28
C ARG A 158 -3.30 24.48 -6.96
N TRP A 159 -3.79 24.32 -8.19
CA TRP A 159 -4.52 25.37 -8.92
C TRP A 159 -5.82 25.78 -8.22
N LYS A 160 -6.52 24.80 -7.63
CA LYS A 160 -7.73 25.02 -6.84
C LYS A 160 -7.46 25.54 -5.41
N LYS A 161 -6.19 25.73 -5.03
CA LYS A 161 -5.77 26.13 -3.67
C LYS A 161 -6.30 25.20 -2.57
N GLU A 162 -6.43 23.92 -2.88
CA GLU A 162 -6.82 22.89 -1.90
C GLU A 162 -5.66 22.58 -0.95
N LYS A 163 -5.98 22.26 0.32
CA LYS A 163 -4.98 22.04 1.38
C LYS A 163 -4.62 20.57 1.60
N GLY A 164 -5.42 19.65 1.06
CA GLY A 164 -5.17 18.21 1.15
C GLY A 164 -4.00 17.78 0.27
N LEU A 165 -3.17 16.88 0.78
CA LEU A 165 -2.06 16.30 0.06
C LEU A 165 -2.51 15.12 -0.81
N VAL A 166 -1.66 14.75 -1.77
CA VAL A 166 -1.75 13.49 -2.48
C VAL A 166 -0.65 12.57 -1.95
N TRP A 167 -1.03 11.39 -1.50
CA TRP A 167 -0.12 10.32 -1.11
C TRP A 167 -0.13 9.25 -2.18
N LEU A 168 1.05 8.79 -2.57
CA LEU A 168 1.23 7.75 -3.58
C LEU A 168 2.13 6.64 -3.04
N PHE A 169 1.69 5.41 -3.14
CA PHE A 169 2.48 4.21 -2.86
C PHE A 169 2.90 3.55 -4.19
N LEU A 170 4.20 3.31 -4.33
CA LEU A 170 4.83 2.61 -5.45
C LEU A 170 5.63 1.41 -4.94
N SER A 171 5.84 0.43 -5.82
CA SER A 171 6.93 -0.56 -5.67
C SER A 171 8.20 -0.09 -6.38
N ASP A 172 9.36 -0.63 -6.02
CA ASP A 172 10.62 -0.37 -6.73
C ASP A 172 10.58 -0.83 -8.20
N GLY A 173 10.00 -2.00 -8.50
CA GLY A 173 9.84 -2.50 -9.86
C GLY A 173 9.14 -1.53 -10.83
N GLU A 174 8.25 -0.66 -10.34
CA GLU A 174 7.59 0.36 -11.16
C GLU A 174 8.54 1.44 -11.71
N PHE A 175 9.73 1.58 -11.15
CA PHE A 175 10.77 2.48 -11.69
C PHE A 175 11.49 1.90 -12.92
N GLN A 176 11.15 0.67 -13.34
CA GLN A 176 11.55 0.14 -14.63
C GLN A 176 10.64 0.64 -15.76
N GLU A 177 9.46 1.19 -15.44
CA GLU A 177 8.56 1.80 -16.43
C GLU A 177 9.00 3.23 -16.79
N GLY A 178 9.08 3.52 -18.09
CA GLY A 178 9.46 4.84 -18.60
C GLY A 178 8.54 5.96 -18.10
N GLN A 179 7.25 5.67 -17.98
CA GLN A 179 6.23 6.63 -17.55
C GLN A 179 6.48 7.14 -16.12
N THR A 180 7.10 6.34 -15.25
CA THR A 180 7.47 6.78 -13.89
C THR A 180 8.45 7.96 -13.93
N TRP A 181 9.41 7.91 -14.85
CA TRP A 181 10.41 8.96 -15.04
C TRP A 181 9.81 10.22 -15.66
N GLU A 182 8.92 10.07 -16.64
CA GLU A 182 8.16 11.18 -17.24
C GLU A 182 7.33 11.95 -16.20
N ALA A 183 6.66 11.22 -15.31
CA ALA A 183 5.87 11.81 -14.24
C ALA A 183 6.75 12.59 -13.24
N LEU A 184 7.93 12.07 -12.87
CA LEU A 184 8.87 12.79 -12.00
C LEU A 184 9.40 14.08 -12.64
N MET A 185 9.80 14.04 -13.92
CA MET A 185 10.21 15.25 -14.66
C MET A 185 9.08 16.28 -14.66
N SER A 186 7.86 15.85 -14.93
CA SER A 186 6.67 16.71 -14.97
C SER A 186 6.38 17.33 -13.61
N MET A 187 6.47 16.55 -12.52
CA MET A 187 6.28 17.04 -11.15
C MET A 187 7.32 18.09 -10.76
N ALA A 188 8.60 17.86 -11.10
CA ALA A 188 9.66 18.81 -10.83
C ALA A 188 9.47 20.11 -11.64
N PHE A 189 9.20 20.00 -12.94
CA PHE A 189 9.00 21.15 -13.82
C PHE A 189 7.82 22.02 -13.37
N HIS A 190 6.70 21.40 -13.02
CA HIS A 190 5.49 22.11 -12.57
C HIS A 190 5.47 22.43 -11.07
N LYS A 191 6.57 22.15 -10.35
CA LYS A 191 6.72 22.42 -8.92
C LYS A 191 5.58 21.81 -8.08
N ILE A 192 5.22 20.55 -8.39
CA ILE A 192 4.15 19.81 -7.72
C ILE A 192 4.69 19.29 -6.39
N SER A 193 4.61 20.12 -5.35
CA SER A 193 5.14 19.81 -4.01
C SER A 193 4.10 19.29 -3.01
N ASN A 194 2.81 19.30 -3.38
CA ASN A 194 1.70 18.79 -2.56
C ASN A 194 1.45 17.27 -2.75
N ILE A 195 2.43 16.55 -3.29
CA ILE A 195 2.45 15.09 -3.41
C ILE A 195 3.61 14.50 -2.60
N LYS A 196 3.32 13.42 -1.88
CA LYS A 196 4.30 12.61 -1.13
C LYS A 196 4.24 11.18 -1.63
N ILE A 197 5.39 10.67 -2.05
CA ILE A 197 5.54 9.36 -2.67
C ILE A 197 6.34 8.47 -1.72
N VAL A 198 5.82 7.27 -1.43
CA VAL A 198 6.57 6.20 -0.79
C VAL A 198 6.84 5.10 -1.80
N VAL A 199 8.07 4.61 -1.82
CA VAL A 199 8.48 3.49 -2.67
C VAL A 199 8.87 2.34 -1.75
N ASP A 200 8.18 1.21 -1.87
CA ASP A 200 8.56 -0.05 -1.24
C ASP A 200 9.74 -0.67 -1.99
N VAL A 201 10.95 -0.45 -1.47
CA VAL A 201 12.20 -0.98 -2.04
C VAL A 201 12.52 -2.31 -1.35
N ASN A 202 11.76 -3.33 -1.74
CA ASN A 202 11.87 -4.70 -1.20
C ASN A 202 12.84 -5.58 -2.01
N GLY A 203 13.33 -5.09 -3.15
CA GLY A 203 14.37 -5.74 -3.94
C GLY A 203 13.93 -7.02 -4.65
N GLN A 204 12.62 -7.23 -4.85
CA GLN A 204 12.09 -8.36 -5.62
C GLN A 204 11.04 -7.93 -6.65
N GLN A 205 10.95 -8.74 -7.70
CA GLN A 205 9.90 -8.72 -8.71
C GLN A 205 9.50 -10.16 -9.06
N VAL A 206 8.62 -10.33 -10.05
CA VAL A 206 8.09 -11.65 -10.44
C VAL A 206 9.21 -12.65 -10.73
N ASP A 207 10.20 -12.24 -11.51
CA ASP A 207 11.26 -13.10 -12.03
C ASP A 207 12.52 -13.16 -11.15
N GLY A 208 12.49 -12.59 -9.94
CA GLY A 208 13.59 -12.67 -8.98
C GLY A 208 13.99 -11.33 -8.39
N ARG A 209 15.27 -11.16 -8.04
CA ARG A 209 15.76 -9.91 -7.45
C ARG A 209 15.71 -8.79 -8.48
N THR A 210 15.30 -7.61 -8.06
CA THR A 210 15.31 -6.41 -8.91
C THR A 210 16.71 -6.16 -9.50
N THR A 211 17.77 -6.45 -8.75
CA THR A 211 19.18 -6.32 -9.19
C THR A 211 19.56 -7.30 -10.31
N ASP A 212 18.95 -8.47 -10.33
CA ASP A 212 19.31 -9.55 -11.25
C ASP A 212 18.46 -9.49 -12.53
N VAL A 213 17.26 -8.91 -12.45
CA VAL A 213 16.38 -8.75 -13.62
C VAL A 213 16.60 -7.42 -14.34
N MET A 214 16.52 -6.28 -13.63
CA MET A 214 16.75 -4.96 -14.21
C MET A 214 17.15 -3.94 -13.12
N ASN A 215 18.46 -3.81 -12.94
CA ASN A 215 19.06 -3.10 -11.82
C ASN A 215 18.78 -1.58 -11.84
N LEU A 216 18.20 -1.06 -10.74
CA LEU A 216 17.89 0.36 -10.55
C LEU A 216 19.06 1.18 -10.02
N GLU A 217 20.14 0.58 -9.52
CA GLU A 217 21.22 1.34 -8.87
C GLU A 217 22.00 2.23 -9.86
N PRO A 218 22.51 3.41 -9.45
CA PRO A 218 22.35 4.05 -8.14
C PRO A 218 20.97 4.72 -7.96
N PHE A 219 20.06 4.11 -7.18
CA PHE A 219 18.62 4.40 -7.26
C PHE A 219 18.28 5.79 -6.70
N LEU A 220 18.78 6.11 -5.51
CA LEU A 220 18.62 7.45 -4.90
C LEU A 220 19.10 8.56 -5.83
N LYS A 221 20.26 8.38 -6.48
CA LYS A 221 20.85 9.37 -7.38
C LYS A 221 20.01 9.55 -8.63
N LYS A 222 19.51 8.46 -9.23
CA LYS A 222 18.59 8.53 -10.38
C LYS A 222 17.34 9.33 -10.03
N VAL A 223 16.61 8.96 -8.98
CA VAL A 223 15.38 9.69 -8.59
C VAL A 223 15.66 11.15 -8.26
N SER A 224 16.76 11.44 -7.57
CA SER A 224 17.15 12.83 -7.23
C SER A 224 17.49 13.65 -8.48
N SER A 225 18.13 13.05 -9.48
CA SER A 225 18.50 13.73 -10.73
C SER A 225 17.29 14.17 -11.56
N PHE A 226 16.12 13.57 -11.33
CA PHE A 226 14.84 13.95 -11.93
C PHE A 226 14.13 15.10 -11.18
N GLY A 227 14.80 15.72 -10.21
CA GLY A 227 14.34 16.95 -9.56
C GLY A 227 13.52 16.75 -8.28
N ALA A 228 13.30 15.50 -7.84
CA ALA A 228 12.62 15.19 -6.60
C ALA A 228 13.49 15.48 -5.35
N CYS A 229 12.85 15.81 -4.22
CA CYS A 229 13.49 15.68 -2.92
C CYS A 229 13.43 14.21 -2.50
N VAL A 230 14.57 13.58 -2.24
CA VAL A 230 14.63 12.14 -1.96
C VAL A 230 15.18 11.86 -0.57
N LYS A 231 14.52 10.96 0.16
CA LYS A 231 15.02 10.36 1.40
C LYS A 231 15.04 8.85 1.25
N GLN A 232 16.12 8.21 1.70
CA GLN A 232 16.20 6.76 1.80
C GLN A 232 16.29 6.38 3.27
N VAL A 233 15.42 5.48 3.71
CA VAL A 233 15.28 5.09 5.11
C VAL A 233 15.03 3.60 5.24
N ASP A 234 15.22 3.06 6.45
CA ASP A 234 14.70 1.75 6.82
C ASP A 234 13.16 1.82 6.89
N GLY A 235 12.50 1.09 5.99
CA GLY A 235 11.04 1.04 5.86
C GLY A 235 10.33 0.31 7.00
N HIS A 236 11.08 -0.39 7.87
CA HIS A 236 10.53 -1.02 9.08
C HIS A 236 10.75 -0.17 10.34
N ASN A 237 11.39 1.00 10.19
CA ASN A 237 11.57 1.94 11.28
C ASN A 237 10.54 3.08 11.19
N LEU A 238 9.49 2.99 12.01
CA LEU A 238 8.40 3.96 12.07
C LEU A 238 8.87 5.41 12.31
N ARG A 239 9.92 5.62 13.12
CA ARG A 239 10.47 6.96 13.36
C ARG A 239 11.23 7.48 12.14
N ALA A 240 11.99 6.61 11.47
CA ALA A 240 12.69 6.97 10.25
C ALA A 240 11.71 7.35 9.13
N LEU A 241 10.62 6.58 8.97
CA LEU A 241 9.53 6.92 8.06
C LEU A 241 8.89 8.28 8.41
N ASN A 242 8.53 8.50 9.69
CA ASN A 242 7.95 9.77 10.12
C ASN A 242 8.86 10.96 9.78
N ASN A 243 10.13 10.88 10.19
CA ASN A 243 11.11 11.94 9.98
C ASN A 243 11.36 12.19 8.49
N ALA A 244 11.34 11.15 7.66
CA ALA A 244 11.47 11.29 6.21
C ALA A 244 10.31 12.12 5.63
N PHE A 245 9.07 11.85 6.03
CA PHE A 245 7.90 12.58 5.56
C PHE A 245 7.73 13.99 6.15
N GLU A 246 8.48 14.33 7.21
CA GLU A 246 8.58 15.69 7.76
C GLU A 246 9.65 16.54 7.07
N THR A 247 10.41 15.96 6.13
CA THR A 247 11.43 16.69 5.36
C THR A 247 10.82 17.90 4.66
N PHE A 248 11.45 19.07 4.81
CA PHE A 248 11.10 20.25 4.04
C PHE A 248 11.52 20.10 2.57
N HIS A 249 10.60 20.37 1.65
CA HIS A 249 10.79 20.10 0.21
C HIS A 249 10.04 21.12 -0.67
N GLU A 250 10.35 22.41 -0.51
CA GLU A 250 9.71 23.46 -1.30
C GLU A 250 9.83 23.22 -2.81
N ASP A 251 8.72 23.41 -3.52
CA ASP A 251 8.61 23.29 -4.99
C ASP A 251 9.08 21.95 -5.60
N LYS A 252 9.23 20.89 -4.80
CA LYS A 252 9.63 19.55 -5.28
C LYS A 252 8.70 18.47 -4.75
N PRO A 253 8.42 17.41 -5.53
CA PRO A 253 7.79 16.22 -4.99
C PRO A 253 8.75 15.57 -3.97
N LEU A 254 8.20 15.03 -2.88
CA LEU A 254 8.97 14.23 -1.92
C LEU A 254 8.84 12.75 -2.26
N VAL A 255 9.97 12.08 -2.44
CA VAL A 255 10.04 10.63 -2.63
C VAL A 255 10.80 10.01 -1.46
N VAL A 256 10.16 9.11 -0.74
CA VAL A 256 10.78 8.31 0.32
C VAL A 256 11.00 6.90 -0.20
N LEU A 257 12.27 6.55 -0.43
CA LEU A 257 12.72 5.20 -0.76
C LEU A 257 12.82 4.40 0.56
N ALA A 258 11.78 3.63 0.86
CA ALA A 258 11.72 2.80 2.05
C ALA A 258 12.35 1.44 1.75
N LYS A 259 13.55 1.18 2.29
CA LYS A 259 14.21 -0.13 2.18
C LYS A 259 13.51 -1.12 3.10
N THR A 260 12.97 -2.19 2.52
CA THR A 260 12.14 -3.17 3.23
C THR A 260 12.60 -4.59 2.94
N SER A 261 12.14 -5.53 3.75
CA SER A 261 12.30 -6.96 3.54
C SER A 261 10.95 -7.59 3.17
N PRO A 262 10.88 -8.39 2.09
CA PRO A 262 9.65 -9.06 1.66
C PRO A 262 9.22 -10.22 2.56
N TYR A 263 9.95 -10.47 3.65
CA TYR A 263 9.65 -11.50 4.64
C TYR A 263 9.69 -10.94 6.07
N LYS A 264 9.67 -9.61 6.25
CA LYS A 264 9.65 -8.99 7.57
C LYS A 264 8.52 -9.53 8.44
N GLY A 265 8.90 -10.05 9.61
CA GLY A 265 7.96 -10.61 10.58
C GLY A 265 7.47 -12.02 10.24
N MET A 266 8.01 -12.64 9.18
CA MET A 266 7.70 -14.00 8.74
C MET A 266 8.96 -14.66 8.19
N ASP A 267 9.96 -14.86 9.05
CA ASP A 267 11.29 -15.37 8.66
C ASP A 267 11.23 -16.73 7.94
N ILE A 268 10.16 -17.52 8.14
CA ILE A 268 9.87 -18.75 7.38
C ILE A 268 9.81 -18.53 5.85
N LEU A 269 9.56 -17.29 5.40
CA LEU A 269 9.56 -16.93 3.97
C LEU A 269 10.98 -16.68 3.41
N GLU A 270 11.99 -16.44 4.25
CA GLU A 270 13.34 -16.08 3.81
C GLU A 270 13.94 -17.15 2.88
N GLY A 271 13.73 -18.43 3.19
CA GLY A 271 14.22 -19.55 2.37
C GLY A 271 13.63 -19.62 0.95
N ARG A 272 12.61 -18.81 0.64
CA ARG A 272 11.99 -18.71 -0.69
C ARG A 272 12.41 -17.45 -1.45
N TYR A 273 13.07 -16.49 -0.81
CA TYR A 273 13.52 -15.27 -1.47
C TYR A 273 14.54 -15.62 -2.59
N PRO A 274 14.41 -15.05 -3.80
CA PRO A 274 13.55 -13.93 -4.20
C PRO A 274 12.19 -14.28 -4.82
N PHE A 275 11.77 -15.55 -4.80
CA PHE A 275 10.54 -16.02 -5.44
C PHE A 275 9.35 -15.98 -4.47
N LEU A 276 9.04 -14.78 -4.02
CA LEU A 276 8.02 -14.50 -3.01
C LEU A 276 6.84 -13.67 -3.55
N HIS A 277 6.83 -13.33 -4.84
CA HIS A 277 5.82 -12.45 -5.45
C HIS A 277 4.38 -12.95 -5.21
N TYR A 278 4.11 -14.24 -5.44
CA TYR A 278 2.83 -14.87 -5.09
C TYR A 278 3.08 -16.21 -4.39
N VAL A 279 2.71 -16.29 -3.11
CA VAL A 279 2.96 -17.46 -2.27
C VAL A 279 1.89 -18.52 -2.53
N ARG A 280 2.32 -19.64 -3.13
CA ARG A 280 1.61 -20.92 -3.13
C ARG A 280 2.41 -21.93 -2.32
N PHE A 281 1.72 -22.80 -1.58
CA PHE A 281 2.34 -23.88 -0.84
C PHE A 281 2.54 -25.09 -1.75
N LYS A 282 3.74 -25.67 -1.70
CA LYS A 282 4.16 -26.84 -2.47
C LYS A 282 3.36 -28.08 -2.07
N ASP A 283 3.15 -28.26 -0.76
CA ASP A 283 2.46 -29.41 -0.22
C ASP A 283 1.72 -29.09 1.10
N LYS A 284 1.13 -30.13 1.70
CA LYS A 284 0.40 -30.01 2.97
C LYS A 284 1.32 -29.74 4.16
N ASN A 285 2.58 -30.19 4.11
CA ASN A 285 3.53 -30.00 5.21
C ASN A 285 3.95 -28.53 5.28
N GLU A 286 4.36 -27.93 4.16
CA GLU A 286 4.65 -26.49 4.11
C GLU A 286 3.44 -25.68 4.57
N ARG A 287 2.23 -26.00 4.09
CA ARG A 287 1.01 -25.32 4.55
C ARG A 287 0.79 -25.48 6.07
N ASN A 288 1.13 -26.62 6.66
CA ASN A 288 1.00 -26.85 8.10
C ASN A 288 2.05 -26.05 8.90
N ASP A 289 3.26 -25.88 8.39
CA ASP A 289 4.28 -25.04 9.03
C ASP A 289 3.79 -23.59 9.14
N PHE A 290 3.20 -23.05 8.08
CA PHE A 290 2.60 -21.72 8.09
C PHE A 290 1.37 -21.63 9.02
N LYS A 291 0.56 -22.69 9.13
CA LYS A 291 -0.54 -22.75 10.12
C LYS A 291 -0.04 -22.73 11.55
N ASN A 292 1.05 -23.45 11.85
CA ASN A 292 1.65 -23.45 13.18
C ASN A 292 2.23 -22.08 13.51
N PHE A 293 2.97 -21.49 12.57
CA PHE A 293 3.48 -20.12 12.68
C PHE A 293 2.34 -19.10 12.94
N PHE A 294 1.22 -19.21 12.21
CA PHE A 294 0.06 -18.35 12.42
C PHE A 294 -0.50 -18.48 13.84
N LYS A 295 -0.76 -19.71 14.31
CA LYS A 295 -1.30 -19.96 15.66
C LYS A 295 -0.40 -19.39 16.76
N GLU A 296 0.91 -19.61 16.66
CA GLU A 296 1.88 -19.09 17.64
C GLU A 296 1.85 -17.56 17.71
N ASN A 297 1.76 -16.88 16.56
CA ASN A 297 1.76 -15.43 16.51
C ASN A 297 0.39 -14.81 16.85
N GLU A 298 -0.73 -15.49 16.59
CA GLU A 298 -2.04 -15.08 17.10
C GLU A 298 -2.07 -15.09 18.64
N ILE A 299 -1.55 -16.15 19.26
CA ILE A 299 -1.46 -16.25 20.72
C ILE A 299 -0.60 -15.11 21.27
N LYS A 300 0.58 -14.87 20.68
CA LYS A 300 1.45 -13.74 21.07
C LYS A 300 0.73 -12.39 20.95
N LYS A 301 0.01 -12.13 19.84
CA LYS A 301 -0.78 -10.91 19.65
C LYS A 301 -1.81 -10.74 20.78
N ILE A 302 -2.56 -11.80 21.10
CA ILE A 302 -3.56 -11.77 22.18
C ILE A 302 -2.90 -11.46 23.52
N VAL A 303 -1.78 -12.10 23.84
CA VAL A 303 -1.08 -11.91 25.12
C VAL A 303 -0.51 -10.49 25.25
N ILE A 304 0.16 -9.97 24.21
CA ILE A 304 0.80 -8.64 24.26
C ILE A 304 -0.26 -7.53 24.36
N TYR A 305 -1.43 -7.70 23.74
CA TYR A 305 -2.41 -6.64 23.60
C TYR A 305 -3.69 -6.78 24.43
N LYS A 306 -3.85 -7.86 25.22
CA LYS A 306 -4.86 -7.95 26.31
C LYS A 306 -4.36 -7.41 27.66
N ILE A 307 -3.07 -7.08 27.80
CA ILE A 307 -2.48 -6.57 29.05
C ILE A 307 -2.67 -5.03 29.21
N PHE A 308 -3.35 -4.36 28.27
CA PHE A 308 -3.59 -2.91 28.30
C PHE A 308 -5.00 -2.53 27.87
#